data_AF-A0AB37KH20-F1
#
_entry.id   AF-A0AB37KH20-F1
#
_cell.length_a   1.000
_cell.length_b   1.000
_cell.length_c   1.000
_cell.angle_alpha   90.00
_cell.angle_beta   90.00
_cell.angle_gamma   90.00
#
_symmetry.space_group_name_H-M   'P 1'
#
loop_
_entity.id
_entity.type
_entity.pdbx_description
1 polymer ?
#
loop_
_entity_poly.entity_id
_entity_poly.type
_entity_poly.pdbx_seq_one_letter_code
_entity_poly.pdbx_strand_id
1 'polypeptide(L)'
;MILKIKYTQEIYLEGIKELMNKMKNIIRILRKCVSRISPVFSNKIMYRVRMHKKLNIKNPKTFNDKINWLKLNNYQNNELVIKCTDKYLVREYIREKGYDYLLNDLYFSCNSVDEIKWENLPQKFVLKCNHGAGYNILCNDKNVFDYKAAKVKLNRWINEDFGLVSVEPHYSKIKRKIICEKFLEDEIKDYKFFVLMGNH
;
A
#
# COMPACT_ATOMS: atom_id res chain seq x y z
N MET A 1 -9.59 9.49 -43.54
CA MET A 1 -8.17 9.68 -43.17
C MET A 1 -7.99 9.97 -41.67
N ILE A 2 -8.71 10.94 -41.09
CA ILE A 2 -8.60 11.35 -39.67
C ILE A 2 -8.91 10.22 -38.67
N LEU A 3 -9.94 9.40 -38.93
CA LEU A 3 -10.31 8.26 -38.06
C LEU A 3 -9.19 7.19 -37.97
N LYS A 4 -8.49 6.93 -39.09
CA LYS A 4 -7.40 5.95 -39.16
C LYS A 4 -6.17 6.42 -38.38
N ILE A 5 -5.88 7.73 -38.41
CA ILE A 5 -4.80 8.36 -37.64
C ILE A 5 -5.10 8.30 -36.12
N LYS A 6 -6.32 8.64 -35.69
CA LYS A 6 -6.72 8.55 -34.26
C LYS A 6 -6.62 7.13 -33.71
N TYR A 7 -7.13 6.14 -34.45
CA TYR A 7 -7.05 4.73 -34.08
C TYR A 7 -5.59 4.23 -33.99
N THR A 8 -4.71 4.70 -34.88
CA THR A 8 -3.29 4.33 -34.88
C THR A 8 -2.54 4.96 -33.69
N GLN A 9 -2.90 6.19 -33.30
CA GLN A 9 -2.37 6.84 -32.10
C GLN A 9 -2.81 6.15 -30.81
N GLU A 10 -4.08 5.71 -30.72
CA GLU A 10 -4.58 4.98 -29.54
C GLU A 10 -3.86 3.65 -29.34
N ILE A 11 -3.71 2.84 -30.40
CA ILE A 11 -2.94 1.58 -30.36
C ILE A 11 -1.49 1.84 -29.94
N TYR A 12 -0.85 2.88 -30.49
CA TYR A 12 0.53 3.21 -30.15
C TYR A 12 0.68 3.61 -28.66
N LEU A 13 -0.24 4.41 -28.15
CA LEU A 13 -0.26 4.80 -26.74
C LEU A 13 -0.54 3.61 -25.81
N GLU A 14 -1.40 2.68 -26.21
CA GLU A 14 -1.62 1.43 -25.48
C GLU A 14 -0.36 0.57 -25.43
N GLY A 15 0.35 0.42 -26.56
CA GLY A 15 1.61 -0.29 -26.64
C GLY A 15 2.69 0.32 -25.72
N ILE A 16 2.83 1.65 -25.70
CA ILE A 16 3.74 2.34 -24.77
C ILE A 16 3.34 2.08 -23.31
N LYS A 17 2.05 2.20 -22.97
CA LYS A 17 1.56 1.93 -21.61
C LYS A 17 1.89 0.51 -21.18
N GLU A 18 1.71 -0.47 -22.06
CA GLU A 18 2.04 -1.87 -21.79
C GLU A 18 3.56 -2.05 -21.55
N LEU A 19 4.40 -1.47 -22.40
CA LEU A 19 5.86 -1.50 -22.24
C LEU A 19 6.30 -0.86 -20.91
N MET A 20 5.77 0.33 -20.60
CA MET A 20 6.04 1.00 -19.33
C MET A 20 5.60 0.16 -18.13
N ASN A 21 4.47 -0.54 -18.22
CA ASN A 21 4.00 -1.44 -17.17
C ASN A 21 4.94 -2.65 -16.99
N LYS A 22 5.42 -3.24 -18.09
CA LYS A 22 6.44 -4.31 -18.06
C LYS A 22 7.72 -3.83 -17.39
N MET A 23 8.24 -2.65 -17.78
CA MET A 23 9.43 -2.05 -17.17
C MET A 23 9.26 -1.78 -15.66
N LYS A 24 8.11 -1.21 -15.26
CA LYS A 24 7.78 -0.98 -13.85
C LYS A 24 7.75 -2.29 -13.06
N ASN A 25 7.22 -3.36 -13.64
CA ASN A 25 7.20 -4.68 -13.00
C ASN A 25 8.61 -5.26 -12.85
N ILE A 26 9.48 -5.14 -13.86
CA ILE A 26 10.88 -5.59 -13.78
C ILE A 26 11.62 -4.84 -12.67
N ILE A 27 11.55 -3.51 -12.65
CA ILE A 27 12.17 -2.68 -11.60
C ILE A 27 11.64 -3.09 -10.21
N ARG A 28 10.34 -3.38 -10.12
CA ARG A 28 9.71 -3.83 -8.87
C ARG A 28 10.25 -5.19 -8.42
N ILE A 29 10.45 -6.15 -9.32
CA ILE A 29 11.05 -7.46 -9.01
C ILE A 29 12.50 -7.29 -8.56
N LEU A 30 13.31 -6.56 -9.33
CA LEU A 30 14.71 -6.28 -8.99
C LEU A 30 14.83 -5.63 -7.62
N ARG A 31 13.96 -4.65 -7.31
CA ARG A 31 13.93 -4.01 -6.00
C ARG A 31 13.65 -5.00 -4.87
N LYS A 32 12.70 -5.93 -5.04
CA LYS A 32 12.44 -6.96 -4.03
C LYS A 32 13.69 -7.80 -3.77
N CYS A 33 14.39 -8.22 -4.82
CA CYS A 33 15.64 -8.98 -4.70
C CYS A 33 16.71 -8.19 -3.95
N VAL A 34 16.97 -6.94 -4.35
CA VAL A 34 17.97 -6.09 -3.70
C VAL A 34 17.57 -5.78 -2.26
N SER A 35 16.28 -5.52 -1.97
CA SER A 35 15.79 -5.29 -0.63
C SER A 35 15.95 -6.51 0.27
N ARG A 36 15.86 -7.73 -0.27
CA ARG A 36 16.06 -8.96 0.49
C ARG A 36 17.53 -9.20 0.84
N ILE A 37 18.45 -8.86 -0.07
CA ILE A 37 19.89 -9.05 0.13
C ILE A 37 20.49 -7.91 0.97
N SER A 38 20.13 -6.67 0.66
CA SER A 38 20.65 -5.47 1.32
C SER A 38 19.57 -4.40 1.46
N PRO A 39 18.72 -4.48 2.51
CA PRO A 39 17.70 -3.47 2.79
C PRO A 39 18.29 -2.06 2.91
N VAL A 40 19.46 -1.92 3.55
CA VAL A 40 20.15 -0.63 3.72
C VAL A 40 20.54 -0.01 2.37
N PHE A 41 21.11 -0.81 1.46
CA PHE A 41 21.50 -0.33 0.13
C PHE A 41 20.27 0.03 -0.72
N SER A 42 19.27 -0.85 -0.74
CA SER A 42 17.99 -0.59 -1.41
C SER A 42 17.35 0.71 -0.94
N ASN A 43 17.34 0.94 0.38
CA ASN A 43 16.77 2.15 0.96
C ASN A 43 17.55 3.40 0.59
N LYS A 44 18.89 3.36 0.59
CA LYS A 44 19.74 4.49 0.16
C LYS A 44 19.47 4.88 -1.29
N ILE A 45 19.33 3.90 -2.19
CA ILE A 45 18.98 4.16 -3.60
C ILE A 45 17.60 4.82 -3.67
N MET A 46 16.60 4.22 -3.03
CA MET A 46 15.23 4.71 -3.08
C MET A 46 15.11 6.13 -2.52
N TYR A 47 15.81 6.41 -1.41
CA TYR A 47 15.88 7.74 -0.83
C TYR A 47 16.53 8.74 -1.78
N ARG A 48 17.64 8.38 -2.43
CA ARG A 48 18.35 9.26 -3.37
C ARG A 48 17.50 9.62 -4.58
N VAL A 49 16.73 8.67 -5.10
CA VAL A 49 15.80 8.86 -6.23
C VAL A 49 14.63 9.76 -5.85
N ARG A 50 14.05 9.58 -4.65
CA ARG A 50 12.84 10.32 -4.22
C ARG A 50 13.13 11.70 -3.65
N MET A 51 14.19 11.83 -2.85
CA MET A 51 14.50 13.03 -2.08
C MET A 51 15.62 13.87 -2.69
N HIS A 52 16.25 13.37 -3.76
CA HIS A 52 17.43 13.98 -4.39
C HIS A 52 18.59 14.26 -3.41
N LYS A 53 18.65 13.53 -2.28
CA LYS A 53 19.65 13.68 -1.20
C LYS A 53 20.26 12.33 -0.82
N LYS A 54 21.43 12.32 -0.18
CA LYS A 54 22.03 11.11 0.38
C LYS A 54 21.40 10.82 1.75
N LEU A 55 21.03 9.56 1.99
CA LEU A 55 20.51 9.10 3.28
C LEU A 55 21.65 8.84 4.26
N ASN A 56 21.61 9.45 5.44
CA ASN A 56 22.61 9.22 6.49
C ASN A 56 22.04 8.32 7.60
N ILE A 57 22.14 7.01 7.42
CA ILE A 57 21.74 6.01 8.44
C ILE A 57 22.75 5.95 9.60
N LYS A 58 24.03 6.28 9.39
CA LYS A 58 25.05 6.13 10.44
C LYS A 58 24.92 7.20 11.53
N ASN A 59 24.59 8.43 11.13
CA ASN A 59 24.36 9.55 12.04
C ASN A 59 23.11 10.31 11.58
N PRO A 60 21.91 9.83 11.93
CA PRO A 60 20.66 10.38 11.42
C PRO A 60 20.36 11.75 12.02
N LYS A 61 20.41 12.80 11.18
CA LYS A 61 20.19 14.19 11.61
C LYS A 61 18.80 14.70 11.25
N THR A 62 18.36 14.44 10.02
CA THR A 62 17.06 14.95 9.54
C THR A 62 15.92 14.05 9.99
N PHE A 63 14.69 14.58 9.95
CA PHE A 63 13.47 13.80 10.15
C PHE A 63 13.48 12.50 9.33
N ASN A 64 13.76 12.61 8.04
CA ASN A 64 13.73 11.46 7.16
C ASN A 64 14.87 10.48 7.43
N ASP A 65 16.06 10.94 7.83
CA ASP A 65 17.14 10.03 8.23
C ASP A 65 16.71 9.19 9.45
N LYS A 66 16.12 9.85 10.47
CA LYS A 66 15.64 9.19 11.69
C LYS A 66 14.55 8.15 11.39
N ILE A 67 13.55 8.52 10.59
CA ILE A 67 12.48 7.60 10.18
C ILE A 67 13.05 6.40 9.40
N ASN A 68 13.98 6.62 8.47
CA ASN A 68 14.59 5.53 7.72
C ASN A 68 15.49 4.63 8.59
N TRP A 69 16.17 5.21 9.59
CA TRP A 69 16.91 4.44 10.58
C TRP A 69 15.97 3.54 11.40
N LEU A 70 14.86 4.09 11.90
CA LEU A 70 13.85 3.32 12.65
C LEU A 70 13.26 2.18 11.83
N LYS A 71 12.89 2.45 10.57
CA LYS A 71 12.37 1.43 9.64
C LYS A 71 13.29 0.22 9.49
N LEU A 72 14.60 0.47 9.40
CA LEU A 72 15.60 -0.56 9.12
C LEU A 72 16.11 -1.28 10.39
N ASN A 73 16.13 -0.61 11.54
CA ASN A 73 16.77 -1.14 12.75
C ASN A 73 15.77 -1.54 13.85
N ASN A 74 14.61 -0.89 13.95
CA ASN A 74 13.69 -1.08 15.07
C ASN A 74 12.32 -1.67 14.64
N TYR A 75 11.69 -1.08 13.63
CA TYR A 75 10.27 -1.35 13.33
C TYR A 75 9.97 -2.80 12.97
N GLN A 76 10.92 -3.53 12.40
CA GLN A 76 10.73 -4.92 11.98
C GLN A 76 10.44 -5.90 13.13
N ASN A 77 10.82 -5.54 14.36
CA ASN A 77 10.66 -6.36 15.56
C ASN A 77 9.78 -5.67 16.61
N ASN A 78 9.16 -4.53 16.27
CA ASN A 78 8.31 -3.79 17.17
C ASN A 78 6.85 -4.20 16.93
N GLU A 79 6.30 -5.01 17.83
CA GLU A 79 4.93 -5.55 17.70
C GLU A 79 3.87 -4.46 17.60
N LEU A 80 4.03 -3.35 18.34
CA LEU A 80 3.11 -2.22 18.27
C LEU A 80 3.16 -1.55 16.88
N VAL A 81 4.34 -1.37 16.31
CA VAL A 81 4.49 -0.82 14.96
C VAL A 81 3.88 -1.74 13.91
N ILE A 82 4.03 -3.06 14.06
CA ILE A 82 3.44 -4.04 13.16
C ILE A 82 1.90 -4.02 13.29
N LYS A 83 1.37 -4.05 14.53
CA LYS A 83 -0.08 -3.98 14.83
C LYS A 83 -0.70 -2.70 14.26
N CYS A 84 -0.04 -1.54 14.45
CA CYS A 84 -0.54 -0.26 13.97
C CYS A 84 -0.38 -0.05 12.45
N THR A 85 0.56 -0.74 11.81
CA THR A 85 0.73 -0.70 10.35
C THR A 85 -0.31 -1.57 9.64
N ASP A 86 -0.75 -2.65 10.28
CA ASP A 86 -1.79 -3.54 9.77
C ASP A 86 -3.18 -2.86 9.84
N LYS A 87 -3.77 -2.57 8.67
CA LYS A 87 -5.10 -1.91 8.58
C LYS A 87 -6.23 -2.70 9.24
N TYR A 88 -6.06 -4.00 9.44
CA TYR A 88 -7.02 -4.85 10.13
C TYR A 88 -6.76 -4.86 11.64
N LEU A 89 -5.54 -5.16 12.08
CA LEU A 89 -5.22 -5.28 13.51
C LEU A 89 -5.15 -3.93 14.24
N VAL A 90 -4.86 -2.82 13.56
CA VAL A 90 -4.91 -1.48 14.16
C VAL A 90 -6.29 -1.16 14.74
N ARG A 91 -7.34 -1.77 14.19
CA ARG A 91 -8.73 -1.60 14.68
C ARG A 91 -8.87 -2.11 16.10
N GLU A 92 -8.22 -3.21 16.46
CA GLU A 92 -8.19 -3.72 17.83
C GLU A 92 -7.45 -2.75 18.75
N TYR A 93 -6.27 -2.26 18.33
CA TYR A 93 -5.51 -1.28 19.10
C TYR A 93 -6.33 -0.01 19.38
N ILE A 94 -7.07 0.50 18.40
CA ILE A 94 -7.94 1.68 18.56
C ILE A 94 -9.08 1.40 19.56
N ARG A 95 -9.67 0.21 19.54
CA ARG A 95 -10.70 -0.20 20.52
C ARG A 95 -10.13 -0.29 21.93
N GLU A 96 -8.96 -0.90 22.09
CA GLU A 96 -8.25 -0.98 23.38
C GLU A 96 -7.96 0.41 23.98
N LYS A 97 -7.84 1.44 23.13
CA LYS A 97 -7.68 2.84 23.55
C LYS A 97 -8.99 3.59 23.78
N GLY A 98 -10.15 2.96 23.58
CA GLY A 98 -11.47 3.59 23.77
C GLY A 98 -11.88 4.55 22.66
N TYR A 99 -11.29 4.41 21.46
CA TYR A 99 -11.56 5.29 20.31
C TYR A 99 -12.24 4.55 19.15
N ASP A 100 -13.00 3.51 19.46
CA ASP A 100 -13.69 2.67 18.48
C ASP A 100 -14.68 3.45 17.60
N TYR A 101 -15.27 4.51 18.15
CA TYR A 101 -16.13 5.45 17.41
C TYR A 101 -15.43 6.17 16.24
N LEU A 102 -14.09 6.17 16.18
CA LEU A 102 -13.32 6.69 15.04
C LEU A 102 -13.18 5.69 13.89
N LEU A 103 -13.50 4.42 14.11
CA LEU A 103 -13.33 3.37 13.11
C LEU A 103 -14.43 3.43 12.07
N ASN A 104 -14.03 3.39 10.79
CA ASN A 104 -14.97 3.16 9.70
C ASN A 104 -15.59 1.75 9.78
N ASP A 105 -16.80 1.57 9.24
CA ASP A 105 -17.49 0.28 9.23
C ASP A 105 -16.71 -0.75 8.41
N LEU A 106 -16.51 -1.94 8.98
CA LEU A 106 -15.85 -3.08 8.33
C LEU A 106 -16.90 -4.13 8.02
N TYR A 107 -17.14 -4.40 6.74
CA TYR A 107 -18.09 -5.41 6.29
C TYR A 107 -17.54 -6.83 6.45
N PHE A 108 -16.28 -7.06 6.06
CA PHE A 108 -15.62 -8.35 6.27
C PHE A 108 -14.09 -8.25 6.21
N SER A 109 -13.44 -9.33 6.62
CA SER A 109 -12.06 -9.65 6.25
C SER A 109 -11.95 -11.10 5.78
N CYS A 110 -11.13 -11.37 4.76
CA CYS A 110 -10.89 -12.70 4.23
C CYS A 110 -9.41 -12.90 3.88
N ASN A 111 -8.99 -14.14 3.66
CA ASN A 111 -7.57 -14.44 3.38
C ASN A 111 -7.28 -14.52 1.87
N SER A 112 -8.30 -14.74 1.05
CA SER A 112 -8.20 -14.89 -0.39
C SER A 112 -9.30 -14.14 -1.14
N VAL A 113 -9.10 -13.91 -2.44
CA VAL A 113 -10.09 -13.27 -3.31
C VAL A 113 -11.32 -14.15 -3.53
N ASP A 114 -11.14 -15.47 -3.46
CA ASP A 114 -12.20 -16.46 -3.72
C ASP A 114 -13.20 -16.57 -2.56
N GLU A 115 -12.81 -16.15 -1.36
CA GLU A 115 -13.69 -16.03 -0.19
C GLU A 115 -14.66 -14.83 -0.27
N ILE A 116 -14.49 -13.92 -1.24
CA ILE A 116 -15.33 -12.73 -1.37
C ILE A 116 -16.68 -13.09 -1.99
N LYS A 117 -17.76 -12.90 -1.21
CA LYS A 117 -19.15 -12.96 -1.68
C LYS A 117 -19.56 -11.63 -2.33
N TRP A 118 -19.22 -11.46 -3.61
CA TRP A 118 -19.38 -10.20 -4.36
C TRP A 118 -20.84 -9.74 -4.45
N GLU A 119 -21.76 -10.69 -4.53
CA GLU A 119 -23.21 -10.47 -4.56
C GLU A 119 -23.72 -9.78 -3.27
N ASN A 120 -23.09 -10.04 -2.13
CA ASN A 120 -23.48 -9.48 -0.83
C ASN A 120 -22.90 -8.09 -0.54
N LEU A 121 -21.99 -7.60 -1.39
CA LEU A 121 -21.42 -6.27 -1.22
C LEU A 121 -22.48 -5.18 -1.47
N PRO A 122 -22.46 -4.07 -0.69
CA PRO A 122 -23.37 -2.94 -0.92
C PRO A 122 -23.07 -2.23 -2.25
N GLN A 123 -23.91 -1.25 -2.60
CA GLN A 123 -23.73 -0.46 -3.84
C GLN A 123 -22.39 0.30 -3.89
N LYS A 124 -21.83 0.65 -2.72
CA LYS A 124 -20.54 1.32 -2.60
C LYS A 124 -19.69 0.70 -1.50
N PHE A 125 -18.42 0.45 -1.79
CA PHE A 125 -17.48 -0.17 -0.84
C PHE A 125 -16.03 0.13 -1.19
N VAL A 126 -15.12 -0.13 -0.25
CA VAL A 126 -13.68 -0.07 -0.49
C VAL A 126 -13.02 -1.38 -0.10
N LEU A 127 -12.37 -2.04 -1.06
CA LEU A 127 -11.54 -3.23 -0.82
C LEU A 127 -10.09 -2.81 -0.61
N LYS A 128 -9.44 -3.35 0.43
CA LYS A 128 -8.03 -3.05 0.72
C LYS A 128 -7.26 -4.31 1.09
N CYS A 129 -5.98 -4.38 0.75
CA CYS A 129 -5.07 -5.32 1.42
C CYS A 129 -4.50 -4.65 2.69
N ASN A 130 -4.50 -5.35 3.81
CA ASN A 130 -4.10 -4.78 5.09
C ASN A 130 -2.60 -4.44 5.19
N HIS A 131 -1.76 -5.19 4.49
CA HIS A 131 -0.30 -5.22 4.62
C HIS A 131 0.45 -4.33 3.62
N GLY A 132 -0.15 -3.27 3.09
CA GLY A 132 0.56 -2.37 2.16
C GLY A 132 -0.08 -1.00 1.97
N ALA A 133 0.62 -0.11 1.27
CA ALA A 133 0.13 1.22 0.92
C ALA A 133 -0.29 1.30 -0.57
N GLY A 134 -1.39 1.99 -0.84
CA GLY A 134 -1.96 2.10 -2.20
C GLY A 134 -2.69 0.85 -2.69
N TYR A 135 -2.83 -0.19 -1.86
CA TYR A 135 -3.58 -1.41 -2.18
C TYR A 135 -5.06 -1.24 -1.86
N ASN A 136 -5.70 -0.29 -2.53
CA ASN A 136 -7.10 0.06 -2.32
C ASN A 136 -7.84 -0.01 -3.68
N ILE A 137 -9.07 -0.52 -3.67
CA ILE A 137 -9.99 -0.50 -4.80
C ILE A 137 -11.29 0.11 -4.30
N LEU A 138 -11.70 1.19 -4.95
CA LEU A 138 -12.90 1.93 -4.61
C LEU A 138 -14.02 1.53 -5.56
N CYS A 139 -15.17 1.16 -5.02
CA CYS A 139 -16.40 0.96 -5.76
C CYS A 139 -17.39 2.05 -5.33
N ASN A 140 -17.67 2.99 -6.24
CA ASN A 140 -18.66 4.04 -6.04
C ASN A 140 -20.02 3.71 -6.70
N ASP A 141 -20.05 2.68 -7.54
CA ASP A 141 -21.25 2.10 -8.13
C ASP A 141 -20.93 0.66 -8.53
N LYS A 142 -21.69 -0.28 -7.96
CA LYS A 142 -21.53 -1.72 -8.15
C LYS A 142 -21.90 -2.17 -9.57
N ASN A 143 -22.75 -1.42 -10.26
CA ASN A 143 -23.26 -1.77 -11.60
C ASN A 143 -22.20 -1.59 -12.69
N VAL A 144 -21.27 -0.65 -12.49
CA VAL A 144 -20.16 -0.36 -13.42
C VAL A 144 -18.80 -0.84 -12.90
N PHE A 145 -18.80 -1.60 -11.80
CA PHE A 145 -17.58 -2.05 -11.16
C PHE A 145 -16.89 -3.16 -11.97
N ASP A 146 -15.61 -2.96 -12.29
CA ASP A 146 -14.82 -3.98 -12.99
C ASP A 146 -14.30 -5.05 -12.01
N TYR A 147 -15.12 -6.08 -11.78
CA TYR A 147 -14.79 -7.23 -10.94
C TYR A 147 -13.56 -7.98 -11.44
N LYS A 148 -13.36 -8.08 -12.76
CA LYS A 148 -12.23 -8.84 -13.33
C LYS A 148 -10.92 -8.13 -13.00
N ALA A 149 -10.83 -6.82 -13.25
CA ALA A 149 -9.67 -6.04 -12.88
C ALA A 149 -9.44 -6.00 -11.36
N ALA A 150 -10.52 -5.95 -10.57
CA ALA A 150 -10.41 -5.97 -9.11
C ALA A 150 -9.82 -7.28 -8.60
N LYS A 151 -10.31 -8.43 -9.08
CA LYS A 151 -9.77 -9.76 -8.74
C LYS A 151 -8.29 -9.88 -9.11
N VAL A 152 -7.89 -9.42 -10.29
CA VAL A 152 -6.48 -9.44 -10.73
C VAL A 152 -5.60 -8.59 -9.81
N LYS A 153 -6.03 -7.38 -9.45
CA LYS A 153 -5.28 -6.50 -8.54
C LYS A 153 -5.14 -7.11 -7.15
N LEU A 154 -6.25 -7.59 -6.58
CA LEU A 154 -6.26 -8.20 -5.24
C LEU A 154 -5.39 -9.45 -5.18
N ASN A 155 -5.50 -10.36 -6.16
CA ASN A 155 -4.67 -11.57 -6.22
C ASN A 155 -3.18 -11.23 -6.34
N ARG A 156 -2.82 -10.18 -7.10
CA ARG A 156 -1.44 -9.71 -7.14
C ARG A 156 -1.00 -9.17 -5.78
N TRP A 157 -1.79 -8.30 -5.15
CA TRP A 157 -1.40 -7.59 -3.93
C TRP A 157 -1.35 -8.49 -2.71
N ILE A 158 -2.30 -9.42 -2.55
CA ILE A 158 -2.33 -10.35 -1.42
C ILE A 158 -1.12 -11.29 -1.42
N ASN A 159 -0.63 -11.67 -2.61
CA ASN A 159 0.56 -12.50 -2.77
C ASN A 159 1.87 -11.72 -2.72
N GLU A 160 1.81 -10.38 -2.68
CA GLU A 160 3.00 -9.55 -2.71
C GLU A 160 3.54 -9.21 -1.31
N ASP A 161 4.85 -9.38 -1.15
CA ASP A 161 5.57 -8.82 -0.01
C ASP A 161 5.80 -7.32 -0.21
N PHE A 162 4.86 -6.51 0.30
CA PHE A 162 4.94 -5.07 0.22
C PHE A 162 6.18 -4.51 0.95
N GLY A 163 6.62 -5.14 2.04
CA GLY A 163 7.79 -4.69 2.79
C GLY A 163 9.07 -4.73 1.95
N LEU A 164 9.24 -5.75 1.10
CA LEU A 164 10.36 -5.81 0.15
C LEU A 164 10.25 -4.79 -0.99
N VAL A 165 9.03 -4.45 -1.41
CA VAL A 165 8.80 -3.44 -2.45
C VAL A 165 9.09 -2.03 -1.94
N SER A 166 8.67 -1.75 -0.72
CA SER A 166 8.74 -0.44 -0.07
C SER A 166 10.02 -0.25 0.74
N VAL A 167 10.80 -1.32 0.97
CA VAL A 167 11.96 -1.35 1.87
C VAL A 167 11.55 -1.01 3.31
N GLU A 168 10.40 -1.54 3.72
CA GLU A 168 9.79 -1.35 5.03
C GLU A 168 9.49 -2.73 5.66
N PRO A 169 10.49 -3.36 6.32
CA PRO A 169 10.42 -4.78 6.67
C PRO A 169 9.29 -5.16 7.64
N HIS A 170 8.77 -4.20 8.41
CA HIS A 170 7.63 -4.42 9.31
C HIS A 170 6.35 -4.82 8.55
N TYR A 171 6.16 -4.37 7.31
CA TYR A 171 5.04 -4.84 6.48
C TYR A 171 5.16 -6.34 6.14
N SER A 172 6.38 -6.88 6.01
CA SER A 172 6.61 -8.30 5.69
C SER A 172 6.20 -9.23 6.83
N LYS A 173 6.02 -8.70 8.05
CA LYS A 173 5.58 -9.46 9.24
C LYS A 173 4.06 -9.57 9.36
N ILE A 174 3.31 -8.77 8.60
CA ILE A 174 1.86 -8.71 8.69
C ILE A 174 1.24 -9.94 8.03
N LYS A 175 0.35 -10.63 8.75
CA LYS A 175 -0.51 -11.67 8.17
C LYS A 175 -1.49 -11.00 7.20
N ARG A 176 -1.41 -11.40 5.94
CA ARG A 176 -2.08 -10.72 4.84
C ARG A 176 -3.56 -11.06 4.80
N LYS A 177 -4.39 -10.03 4.66
CA LYS A 177 -5.84 -10.10 4.57
C LYS A 177 -6.36 -9.10 3.55
N ILE A 178 -7.49 -9.45 2.95
CA ILE A 178 -8.32 -8.49 2.22
C ILE A 178 -9.41 -8.04 3.19
N ILE A 179 -9.60 -6.73 3.29
CA ILE A 179 -10.67 -6.12 4.08
C ILE A 179 -11.63 -5.36 3.16
N CYS A 180 -12.91 -5.35 3.52
CA CYS A 180 -13.93 -4.54 2.88
C CYS A 180 -14.52 -3.56 3.87
N GLU A 181 -14.41 -2.28 3.59
CA GLU A 181 -14.91 -1.20 4.44
C GLU A 181 -15.98 -0.40 3.72
N LYS A 182 -16.80 0.31 4.51
CA LYS A 182 -17.78 1.27 4.00
C LYS A 182 -17.08 2.36 3.19
N PHE A 183 -17.70 2.71 2.07
CA PHE A 183 -17.28 3.85 1.26
C PHE A 183 -17.69 5.14 1.96
N LEU A 184 -16.76 6.09 2.06
CA LEU A 184 -17.00 7.40 2.65
C LEU A 184 -17.30 8.39 1.51
N GLU A 185 -18.49 8.97 1.51
CA GLU A 185 -19.02 9.77 0.39
C GLU A 185 -18.70 11.27 0.48
N ASP A 186 -18.36 11.76 1.68
CA ASP A 186 -18.13 13.18 1.93
C ASP A 186 -16.74 13.64 1.46
N GLU A 187 -16.55 14.97 1.38
CA GLU A 187 -15.23 15.57 1.18
C GLU A 187 -14.34 15.27 2.39
N ILE A 188 -13.59 14.16 2.29
CA ILE A 188 -12.74 13.67 3.37
C ILE A 188 -11.57 14.61 3.56
N LYS A 189 -11.56 15.33 4.69
CA LYS A 189 -10.38 16.06 5.15
C LYS A 189 -9.39 15.10 5.79
N ASP A 190 -8.25 14.90 5.12
CA ASP A 190 -7.14 14.07 5.62
C ASP A 190 -6.18 14.93 6.46
N TYR A 191 -6.04 14.59 7.75
CA TYR A 191 -5.14 15.27 8.68
C TYR A 191 -3.89 14.42 8.93
N LYS A 192 -2.71 15.00 8.71
CA LYS A 192 -1.42 14.31 8.92
C LYS A 192 -0.66 14.94 10.07
N PHE A 193 -0.52 14.19 11.15
CA PHE A 193 0.28 14.58 12.31
C PHE A 193 1.67 13.97 12.23
N PHE A 194 2.70 14.81 12.29
CA PHE A 194 4.09 14.37 12.38
C PHE A 194 4.53 14.46 13.84
N VAL A 195 4.43 13.34 14.55
CA VAL A 195 4.87 13.24 15.95
C VAL A 195 6.31 12.74 15.98
N LEU A 196 7.22 13.64 16.31
CA LEU A 196 8.58 13.33 16.71
C LEU A 196 8.60 13.41 18.22
N MET A 197 9.26 12.46 18.90
CA MET A 197 9.37 12.49 20.35
C MET A 197 9.60 13.93 20.85
N GLY A 198 8.61 14.45 21.57
CA GLY A 198 8.86 15.43 22.60
C GLY A 198 9.51 14.67 23.73
N ASN A 199 10.78 14.95 23.98
CA ASN A 199 11.38 14.80 25.30
C ASN A 199 12.58 15.74 25.37
N HIS A 200 12.62 16.41 26.52
CA HIS A 200 13.71 17.14 27.14
C HIS A 200 15.03 16.37 27.13
#